data_AF-A0A2I1RDI6-F1
#
_entry.id   AF-A0A2I1RDI6-F1
#
_cell.length_a   1.000
_cell.length_b   1.000
_cell.length_c   1.000
_cell.angle_alpha   90.00
_cell.angle_beta   90.00
_cell.angle_gamma   90.00
#
_symmetry.space_group_name_H-M   'P 1'
#
loop_
_entity.id
_entity.type
_entity.pdbx_description
1 polymer ?
#
loop_
_entity_poly.entity_id
_entity_poly.type
_entity_poly.pdbx_seq_one_letter_code
_entity_poly.pdbx_strand_id
1 'polypeptide(L)'
;MQFQLSRTVISDRTRRSALPAVLLAAAALALTVPATAAAAPEDEQAPLAIVNLTGALEAGAPVPVGPGEYSYVATHAITERAASMKAPEAIAGLPVPAQYRPANLGLAQQFDLALAGALASPGGCIQVVVDPRSRTGSLFNYGFFPVAGEYCS
;
A
#
# COMPACT_ATOMS: atom_id res chain seq x y z
N MET A 1 14.25 34.68 -36.11
CA MET A 1 12.85 34.21 -36.15
C MET A 1 12.23 34.43 -34.78
N GLN A 2 11.39 35.46 -34.62
CA GLN A 2 10.61 35.71 -33.40
C GLN A 2 9.25 36.25 -33.85
N PHE A 3 8.24 35.36 -33.86
CA PHE A 3 6.86 35.71 -34.16
C PHE A 3 6.18 36.14 -32.85
N GLN A 4 5.75 37.39 -32.80
CA GLN A 4 4.87 37.90 -31.76
C GLN A 4 3.45 37.38 -32.01
N LEU A 5 2.90 36.61 -31.08
CA LEU A 5 1.51 36.17 -31.11
C LEU A 5 0.65 37.19 -30.35
N SER A 6 -0.15 37.91 -31.12
CA SER A 6 -1.11 38.91 -30.68
C SER A 6 -2.22 38.31 -29.82
N ARG A 7 -2.55 39.01 -28.74
CA ARG A 7 -3.69 38.76 -27.85
C ARG A 7 -5.00 39.08 -28.57
N THR A 8 -5.93 38.13 -28.65
CA THR A 8 -7.32 38.40 -29.02
C THR A 8 -8.20 38.44 -27.77
N VAL A 9 -8.76 39.63 -27.54
CA VAL A 9 -9.70 39.97 -26.48
C VAL A 9 -11.08 39.39 -26.82
N ILE A 10 -11.69 38.73 -25.85
CA ILE A 10 -13.02 38.13 -25.92
C ILE A 10 -14.05 39.28 -26.04
N SER A 11 -14.79 39.29 -27.15
CA SER A 11 -15.82 40.27 -27.45
C SER A 11 -17.11 39.95 -26.71
N ASP A 12 -17.53 40.88 -25.86
CA ASP A 12 -18.83 40.91 -25.20
C ASP A 12 -19.91 41.35 -26.21
N ARG A 13 -21.02 40.60 -26.32
CA ARG A 13 -22.19 41.03 -27.11
C ARG A 13 -23.49 40.51 -26.49
N THR A 14 -23.93 41.25 -25.48
CA THR A 14 -25.30 41.22 -24.95
C THR A 14 -26.27 41.88 -25.93
N ARG A 15 -27.30 41.17 -26.42
CA ARG A 15 -28.55 41.76 -26.95
C ARG A 15 -29.78 40.86 -26.75
N ARG A 16 -30.56 41.23 -25.73
CA ARG A 16 -32.03 41.40 -25.65
C ARG A 16 -32.99 40.46 -26.42
N SER A 17 -33.82 39.80 -25.60
CA SER A 17 -35.30 39.80 -25.61
C SER A 17 -36.07 39.04 -26.69
N ALA A 18 -36.74 37.94 -26.30
CA ALA A 18 -38.19 37.73 -26.46
C ALA A 18 -38.63 36.35 -25.92
N LEU A 19 -39.52 36.34 -24.92
CA LEU A 19 -40.54 35.30 -24.70
C LEU A 19 -41.78 35.70 -25.55
N PRO A 20 -42.74 34.82 -25.96
CA PRO A 20 -43.34 33.78 -25.10
C PRO A 20 -43.92 32.50 -25.78
N ALA A 21 -44.51 31.66 -24.92
CA ALA A 21 -45.73 30.86 -25.08
C ALA A 21 -45.71 29.45 -25.72
N VAL A 22 -45.87 28.47 -24.82
CA VAL A 22 -46.90 27.39 -24.78
C VAL A 22 -47.07 26.48 -26.01
N LEU A 23 -46.84 25.18 -25.82
CA LEU A 23 -47.78 24.12 -26.23
C LEU A 23 -47.58 22.85 -25.38
N LEU A 24 -48.72 22.32 -24.93
CA LEU A 24 -48.89 21.17 -24.04
C LEU A 24 -48.60 19.83 -24.73
N ALA A 25 -48.18 18.86 -23.91
CA ALA A 25 -48.81 17.56 -23.73
C ALA A 25 -47.87 16.33 -23.83
N ALA A 26 -47.87 15.60 -22.71
CA ALA A 26 -47.87 14.13 -22.62
C ALA A 26 -46.69 13.33 -23.18
N ALA A 27 -45.81 12.90 -22.26
CA ALA A 27 -45.48 11.47 -22.12
C ALA A 27 -44.83 11.26 -20.74
N ALA A 28 -45.59 10.62 -19.85
CA ALA A 28 -45.07 10.10 -18.59
C ALA A 28 -44.12 8.94 -18.91
N LEU A 29 -42.81 9.21 -19.00
CA LEU A 29 -41.79 8.18 -18.90
C LEU A 29 -41.51 7.94 -17.42
N ALA A 30 -41.93 6.77 -16.96
CA ALA A 30 -41.50 6.20 -15.69
C ALA A 30 -39.97 6.22 -15.61
N LEU A 31 -39.44 7.14 -14.80
CA LEU A 31 -38.07 7.08 -14.34
C LEU A 31 -37.98 5.89 -13.38
N THR A 32 -37.69 4.72 -13.94
CA THR A 32 -37.05 3.63 -13.20
C THR A 32 -35.71 4.17 -12.72
N VAL A 33 -35.69 4.67 -11.48
CA VAL A 33 -34.46 4.99 -10.76
C VAL A 33 -33.62 3.71 -10.78
N PRO A 34 -32.40 3.72 -11.35
CA PRO A 34 -31.51 2.60 -11.12
C PRO A 34 -31.24 2.59 -9.62
N ALA A 35 -31.58 1.48 -8.97
CA ALA A 35 -31.19 1.22 -7.61
C ALA A 35 -29.68 1.45 -7.51
N THR A 36 -29.29 2.56 -6.90
CA THR A 36 -27.94 2.73 -6.40
C THR A 36 -27.74 1.59 -5.42
N ALA A 37 -27.03 0.55 -5.86
CA ALA A 37 -26.42 -0.42 -4.98
C ALA A 37 -25.51 0.39 -4.06
N ALA A 38 -26.05 0.75 -2.89
CA ALA A 38 -25.26 1.16 -1.77
C ALA A 38 -24.43 -0.07 -1.42
N ALA A 39 -23.21 -0.13 -1.96
CA ALA A 39 -22.19 -1.00 -1.43
C ALA A 39 -22.13 -0.67 0.07
N ALA A 40 -22.47 -1.66 0.89
CA ALA A 40 -22.27 -1.57 2.33
C ALA A 40 -20.82 -1.12 2.57
N PRO A 41 -20.55 -0.32 3.62
CA PRO A 41 -19.18 0.00 3.99
C PRO A 41 -18.45 -1.33 4.14
N GLU A 42 -17.42 -1.57 3.33
CA GLU A 42 -16.49 -2.66 3.57
C GLU A 42 -15.98 -2.45 4.99
N ASP A 43 -16.16 -3.46 5.85
CA ASP A 43 -15.51 -3.48 7.14
C ASP A 43 -14.03 -3.22 6.89
N GLU A 44 -13.55 -2.06 7.34
CA GLU A 44 -12.14 -1.71 7.32
C GLU A 44 -11.45 -2.66 8.31
N GLN A 45 -11.16 -3.88 7.85
CA GLN A 45 -10.27 -4.79 8.54
C GLN A 45 -8.98 -4.03 8.76
N ALA A 46 -8.69 -3.75 10.04
CA ALA A 46 -7.45 -3.14 10.45
C ALA A 46 -6.30 -3.90 9.77
N PRO A 47 -5.31 -3.22 9.16
CA PRO A 47 -4.18 -3.90 8.54
C PRO A 47 -3.48 -4.74 9.61
N LEU A 48 -3.53 -6.07 9.46
CA LEU A 48 -3.06 -7.02 10.47
C LEU A 48 -1.54 -7.25 10.41
N ALA A 49 -0.83 -6.68 9.42
CA ALA A 49 0.50 -7.15 9.03
C ALA A 49 1.67 -6.27 9.52
N ILE A 50 1.45 -5.31 10.42
CA ILE A 50 2.56 -4.44 10.90
C ILE A 50 2.46 -4.28 12.41
N VAL A 51 2.38 -5.42 13.10
CA VAL A 51 2.53 -5.45 14.55
C VAL A 51 4.01 -5.29 14.86
N ASN A 52 4.36 -4.32 15.70
CA ASN A 52 5.70 -4.18 16.26
C ASN A 52 5.95 -5.37 17.19
N LEU A 53 6.45 -6.48 16.64
CA LEU A 53 6.66 -7.71 17.37
C LEU A 53 7.97 -7.63 18.16
N THR A 54 7.86 -7.54 19.47
CA THR A 54 8.99 -7.63 20.40
C THR A 54 9.13 -9.08 20.87
N GLY A 55 10.09 -9.82 20.31
CA GLY A 55 10.41 -11.20 20.70
C GLY A 55 10.89 -12.06 19.53
N ALA A 56 11.44 -13.24 19.83
CA ALA A 56 11.70 -14.26 18.81
C ALA A 56 10.36 -14.69 18.22
N LEU A 57 10.17 -14.41 16.94
CA LEU A 57 8.97 -14.77 16.22
C LEU A 57 9.01 -16.27 15.93
N GLU A 58 8.03 -17.03 16.40
CA GLU A 58 7.92 -18.44 16.02
C GLU A 58 7.43 -18.55 14.58
N ALA A 59 8.09 -19.42 13.80
CA ALA A 59 7.70 -19.66 12.41
C ALA A 59 6.33 -20.35 12.35
N GLY A 60 5.43 -19.80 11.53
CA GLY A 60 4.07 -20.31 11.39
C GLY A 60 3.58 -20.27 9.95
N ALA A 61 2.25 -20.31 9.76
CA ALA A 61 1.65 -20.07 8.47
C ALA A 61 1.91 -18.61 8.01
N PRO A 62 1.99 -18.35 6.70
CA PRO A 62 2.06 -16.98 6.18
C PRO A 62 0.92 -16.12 6.73
N VAL A 63 1.24 -14.89 7.12
CA VAL A 63 0.23 -13.93 7.56
C VAL A 63 -0.63 -13.50 6.37
N PRO A 64 -1.97 -13.40 6.54
CA PRO A 64 -2.83 -12.83 5.52
C PRO A 64 -2.54 -11.33 5.37
N VAL A 65 -2.69 -10.82 4.15
CA VAL A 65 -2.52 -9.38 3.86
C VAL A 65 -3.85 -8.71 3.58
N GLY A 66 -3.96 -7.46 4.03
CA GLY A 66 -5.14 -6.63 3.85
C GLY A 66 -5.27 -6.06 2.42
N PRO A 67 -6.41 -5.43 2.11
CA PRO A 67 -6.62 -4.80 0.80
C PRO A 67 -5.53 -3.78 0.51
N GLY A 68 -4.85 -3.89 -0.64
CA GLY A 68 -3.82 -2.95 -1.11
C GLY A 68 -2.44 -3.09 -0.44
N GLU A 69 -2.26 -4.08 0.43
CA GLU A 69 -0.94 -4.52 0.88
C GLU A 69 -0.36 -5.53 -0.12
N TYR A 70 0.96 -5.57 -0.21
CA TYR A 70 1.67 -6.53 -1.05
C TYR A 70 2.41 -7.53 -0.17
N SER A 71 2.36 -8.81 -0.52
CA SER A 71 3.11 -9.85 0.19
C SER A 71 4.02 -10.64 -0.74
N TYR A 72 5.17 -11.03 -0.21
CA TYR A 72 6.07 -11.95 -0.87
C TYR A 72 6.64 -12.94 0.14
N VAL A 73 6.55 -14.24 -0.16
CA VAL A 73 7.20 -15.30 0.61
C VAL A 73 8.50 -15.68 -0.11
N ALA A 74 9.63 -15.49 0.56
CA ALA A 74 10.92 -15.90 0.05
C ALA A 74 11.06 -17.43 0.07
N THR A 75 11.96 -17.98 -0.73
CA THR A 75 12.35 -19.39 -0.58
C THR A 75 13.27 -19.57 0.63
N HIS A 76 13.42 -20.81 1.10
CA HIS A 76 14.37 -21.13 2.16
C HIS A 76 15.80 -20.70 1.78
N ALA A 77 16.25 -21.00 0.56
CA ALA A 77 17.58 -20.64 0.08
C ALA A 77 17.85 -19.12 0.07
N ILE A 78 16.83 -18.32 -0.25
CA ILE A 78 16.95 -16.85 -0.19
C ILE A 78 17.06 -16.38 1.27
N THR A 79 16.32 -17.04 2.17
CA THR A 79 16.37 -16.76 3.61
C THR A 79 17.75 -17.08 4.20
N GLU A 80 18.31 -18.26 3.91
CA GLU A 80 19.68 -18.61 4.30
C GLU A 80 20.72 -17.63 3.71
N ARG A 81 20.52 -17.23 2.45
CA ARG A 81 21.39 -16.25 1.80
C ARG A 81 21.34 -14.90 2.52
N ALA A 82 20.15 -14.43 2.91
CA ALA A 82 20.02 -13.19 3.67
C ALA A 82 20.79 -13.24 5.01
N ALA A 83 20.73 -14.38 5.71
CA ALA A 83 21.49 -14.57 6.96
C ALA A 83 23.00 -14.61 6.72
N SER A 84 23.48 -15.38 5.75
CA SER A 84 24.92 -15.44 5.43
C SER A 84 25.50 -14.09 5.00
N MET A 85 24.69 -13.26 4.35
CA MET A 85 25.05 -11.90 3.95
C MET A 85 24.95 -10.88 5.09
N LYS A 86 24.50 -11.27 6.30
CA LYS A 86 24.26 -10.34 7.41
C LYS A 86 23.36 -9.17 6.98
N ALA A 87 22.27 -9.52 6.30
CA ALA A 87 21.39 -8.53 5.68
C ALA A 87 20.77 -7.55 6.71
N PRO A 88 20.39 -7.95 7.94
CA PRO A 88 19.97 -6.98 8.96
C PRO A 88 21.04 -5.94 9.28
N GLU A 89 22.30 -6.34 9.44
CA GLU A 89 23.42 -5.42 9.70
C GLU A 89 23.70 -4.52 8.50
N ALA A 90 23.56 -5.05 7.28
CA ALA A 90 23.64 -4.25 6.06
C ALA A 90 22.54 -3.17 6.01
N ILE A 91 21.30 -3.49 6.41
CA ILE A 91 20.20 -2.52 6.53
C ILE A 91 20.56 -1.48 7.60
N ALA A 92 20.98 -1.90 8.79
CA ALA A 92 21.35 -1.00 9.88
C ALA A 92 22.48 -0.01 9.48
N GLY A 93 23.40 -0.45 8.61
CA GLY A 93 24.52 0.33 8.10
C GLY A 93 24.20 1.27 6.93
N LEU A 94 22.98 1.28 6.40
CA LEU A 94 22.63 2.14 5.27
C LEU A 94 22.80 3.63 5.62
N PRO A 95 23.36 4.46 4.71
CA PRO A 95 23.50 5.89 4.91
C PRO A 95 22.12 6.55 4.79
N VAL A 96 21.41 6.65 5.92
CA VAL A 96 20.13 7.34 6.02
C VAL A 96 20.27 8.71 6.69
N PRO A 97 19.48 9.72 6.29
CA PRO A 97 19.36 10.98 7.02
C PRO A 97 19.09 10.76 8.51
N ALA A 98 19.63 11.63 9.36
CA ALA A 98 19.59 11.44 10.81
C ALA A 98 18.16 11.25 11.36
N GLN A 99 17.18 11.93 10.79
CA GLN A 99 15.77 11.81 11.16
C GLN A 99 15.16 10.43 10.89
N TYR A 100 15.71 9.64 9.96
CA TYR A 100 15.22 8.30 9.63
C TYR A 100 16.04 7.17 10.26
N ARG A 101 17.15 7.49 10.94
CA ARG A 101 18.03 6.49 11.55
C ARG A 101 17.30 5.57 12.54
N PRO A 102 16.42 6.06 13.44
CA PRO A 102 15.68 5.18 14.33
C PRO A 102 14.77 4.19 13.59
N ALA A 103 14.09 4.66 12.52
CA ALA A 103 13.24 3.80 11.70
C ALA A 103 14.05 2.73 10.95
N ASN A 104 15.23 3.08 10.43
CA ASN A 104 16.13 2.14 9.76
C ASN A 104 16.67 1.06 10.72
N LEU A 105 17.04 1.46 11.94
CA LEU A 105 17.47 0.51 12.97
C LEU A 105 16.31 -0.41 13.41
N GLY A 106 15.09 0.13 13.54
CA GLY A 106 13.90 -0.66 13.81
C GLY A 106 13.61 -1.68 12.71
N LEU A 107 13.72 -1.28 11.44
CA LEU A 107 13.56 -2.18 10.29
C LEU A 107 14.60 -3.30 10.31
N ALA A 108 15.86 -2.97 10.55
CA ALA A 108 16.94 -3.95 10.68
C ALA A 108 16.65 -4.96 11.80
N GLN A 109 16.24 -4.48 12.98
CA GLN A 109 15.91 -5.34 14.11
C GLN A 109 14.71 -6.26 13.83
N GLN A 110 13.64 -5.74 13.23
CA GLN A 110 12.47 -6.54 12.85
C GLN A 110 12.86 -7.65 11.86
N PHE A 111 13.70 -7.30 10.88
CA PHE A 111 14.17 -8.28 9.91
C PHE A 111 15.05 -9.34 10.55
N ASP A 112 15.95 -8.96 11.46
CA ASP A 112 16.80 -9.89 12.22
C ASP A 112 15.97 -10.90 13.02
N LEU A 113 14.96 -10.43 13.75
CA LEU A 113 14.07 -11.29 14.54
C LEU A 113 13.27 -12.27 13.67
N ALA A 114 12.75 -11.79 12.52
CA ALA A 114 12.04 -12.65 11.58
C ALA A 114 12.96 -13.67 10.91
N LEU A 115 14.20 -13.29 10.60
CA LEU A 115 15.19 -14.17 10.01
C LEU A 115 15.65 -15.25 10.98
N ALA A 116 15.91 -14.89 12.24
CA ALA A 116 16.19 -15.84 13.30
C ALA A 116 15.02 -16.80 13.53
N GLY A 117 13.79 -16.29 13.56
CA GLY A 117 12.57 -17.09 13.69
C GLY A 117 12.38 -18.09 12.54
N ALA A 118 12.60 -17.65 11.30
CA ALA A 118 12.43 -18.48 10.11
C ALA A 118 13.46 -19.61 10.08
N LEU A 119 14.73 -19.30 10.37
CA LEU A 119 15.82 -20.27 10.33
C LEU A 119 15.85 -21.22 11.54
N ALA A 120 15.11 -20.92 12.61
CA ALA A 120 14.87 -21.87 13.69
C ALA A 120 13.94 -23.02 13.27
N SER A 121 13.14 -22.83 12.21
CA SER A 121 12.29 -23.87 11.62
C SER A 121 13.00 -24.56 10.46
N PRO A 122 13.08 -25.91 10.43
CA PRO A 122 13.66 -26.63 9.29
C PRO A 122 12.96 -26.26 7.98
N GLY A 123 13.71 -25.74 7.01
CA GLY A 123 13.18 -25.28 5.72
C GLY A 123 12.40 -23.96 5.78
N GLY A 124 12.37 -23.27 6.92
CA GLY A 124 11.61 -22.04 7.10
C GLY A 124 12.10 -20.86 6.26
N CYS A 125 11.22 -19.92 5.98
CA CYS A 125 11.47 -18.78 5.11
C CYS A 125 10.86 -17.50 5.65
N ILE A 126 11.20 -16.35 5.05
CA ILE A 126 10.61 -15.06 5.44
C ILE A 126 9.49 -14.68 4.48
N GLN A 127 8.37 -14.26 5.05
CA GLN A 127 7.39 -13.44 4.35
C GLN A 127 7.65 -11.97 4.63
N VAL A 128 7.63 -11.16 3.56
CA VAL A 128 7.65 -9.71 3.61
C VAL A 128 6.26 -9.21 3.28
N VAL A 129 5.76 -8.27 4.08
CA VAL A 129 4.54 -7.50 3.78
C VAL A 129 4.89 -6.04 3.62
N VAL A 130 4.37 -5.41 2.57
CA VAL A 130 4.59 -4.00 2.26
C VAL A 130 3.24 -3.30 2.21
N ASP A 131 3.04 -2.33 3.09
CA ASP A 131 1.88 -1.44 3.07
C ASP A 131 2.31 -0.08 2.48
N PRO A 132 1.77 0.31 1.32
CA PRO A 132 2.06 1.60 0.69
C PRO A 132 1.43 2.79 1.41
N ARG A 133 0.53 2.57 2.36
CA ARG A 133 -0.15 3.62 3.12
C ARG A 133 0.62 3.92 4.38
N SER A 134 1.72 4.66 4.26
CA SER A 134 2.45 5.05 5.48
C SER A 134 1.59 5.90 6.42
N ARG A 135 1.53 5.49 7.68
CA ARG A 135 0.84 6.21 8.76
C ARG A 135 1.82 6.94 9.68
N THR A 136 3.13 6.83 9.43
CA THR A 136 4.21 7.20 10.36
C THR A 136 5.32 8.05 9.73
N GLY A 137 5.12 8.57 8.50
CA GLY A 137 6.09 9.45 7.82
C GLY A 137 7.16 8.72 7.00
N SER A 138 7.05 7.40 6.83
CA SER A 138 7.81 6.61 5.85
C SER A 138 7.14 6.67 4.46
N LEU A 139 7.80 6.19 3.40
CA LEU A 139 7.11 5.99 2.11
C LEU A 139 6.29 4.70 2.08
N PHE A 140 6.75 3.69 2.81
CA PHE A 140 6.11 2.38 2.95
C PHE A 140 6.29 1.91 4.40
N ASN A 141 5.35 1.09 4.88
CA ASN A 141 5.55 0.31 6.10
C ASN A 141 5.90 -1.13 5.70
N TYR A 142 6.85 -1.73 6.39
CA TYR A 142 7.31 -3.10 6.13
C TYR A 142 7.04 -3.99 7.34
N GLY A 143 6.57 -5.21 7.10
CA GLY A 143 6.49 -6.28 8.09
C GLY A 143 7.30 -7.49 7.62
N PHE A 144 8.01 -8.13 8.55
CA PHE A 144 8.76 -9.36 8.30
C PHE A 144 8.25 -10.46 9.22
N PHE A 145 7.95 -11.62 8.65
CA PHE A 145 7.32 -12.73 9.37
C PHE A 145 8.05 -14.03 9.06
N PRO A 146 8.41 -14.82 10.09
CA PRO A 146 8.93 -16.15 9.86
C PRO A 146 7.80 -17.10 9.46
N VAL A 147 8.07 -17.87 8.43
CA VAL A 147 7.15 -18.86 7.86
C VAL A 147 7.78 -20.24 8.04
N ALA A 148 6.98 -21.19 8.54
CA ALA A 148 7.42 -22.57 8.74
C ALA A 148 7.69 -23.26 7.39
N GLY A 149 8.66 -24.18 7.37
CA GLY A 149 9.15 -24.77 6.13
C GLY A 149 8.11 -25.51 5.29
N GLU A 150 7.02 -25.99 5.90
CA GLU A 150 5.90 -26.62 5.19
C GLU A 150 5.14 -25.67 4.24
N TYR A 151 5.30 -24.35 4.42
CA TYR A 151 4.71 -23.32 3.54
C TYR A 151 5.74 -22.70 2.60
N CYS A 152 7.00 -23.15 2.64
CA CYS A 152 8.11 -22.59 1.88
C CYS A 152 8.44 -23.50 0.68
N SER A 153 8.69 -22.90 -0.48
CA SER A 153 9.11 -23.57 -1.71
C SER A 153 10.61 -23.52 -1.94
#